data_AF-A0A2N2SBJ0-F1
#
_entry.id   AF-A0A2N2SBJ0-F1
#
_cell.length_a   1.000
_cell.length_b   1.000
_cell.length_c   1.000
_cell.angle_alpha   90.00
_cell.angle_beta   90.00
_cell.angle_gamma   90.00
#
_symmetry.space_group_name_H-M   'P 1'
#
loop_
_entity.id
_entity.type
_entity.pdbx_description
1 polymer ?
#
loop_
_entity_poly.entity_id
_entity_poly.type
_entity_poly.pdbx_seq_one_letter_code
_entity_poly.pdbx_strand_id
1 'polypeptide(L)'
;MTTENNIKVAVCGAHMKDLPLNAQLTLLGGTYVEATHTSPDYKLFKLNGLVPARPGLLRVVENGSAVGVEIWQLPLKNYGE
;
A
#
# COMPACT_ATOMS: atom_id res chain seq x y z
N MET A 1 24.77 -8.57 -14.53
CA MET A 1 23.45 -8.01 -14.18
C MET A 1 23.13 -8.49 -12.79
N THR A 2 23.22 -7.62 -11.79
CA THR A 2 22.71 -7.94 -10.44
C THR A 2 21.20 -8.07 -10.56
N THR A 3 20.65 -9.24 -10.20
CA THR A 3 19.22 -9.41 -10.05
C THR A 3 18.78 -8.43 -8.95
N GLU A 4 18.17 -7.31 -9.32
CA GLU A 4 17.64 -6.35 -8.36
C GLU A 4 16.60 -7.08 -7.51
N ASN A 5 16.92 -7.33 -6.24
CA ASN A 5 16.00 -7.97 -5.32
C ASN A 5 14.91 -6.95 -4.98
N ASN A 6 13.65 -7.31 -5.14
CA ASN A 6 12.51 -6.42 -4.98
C ASN A 6 11.51 -6.99 -4.00
N ILE A 7 10.76 -6.12 -3.34
CA ILE A 7 9.65 -6.49 -2.45
C ILE A 7 8.33 -5.92 -2.98
N LYS A 8 7.26 -6.70 -2.88
CA LYS A 8 5.90 -6.24 -3.17
C LYS A 8 5.25 -5.72 -1.88
N VAL A 9 4.63 -4.55 -1.97
CA VAL A 9 3.94 -3.88 -0.87
C VAL A 9 2.53 -3.54 -1.34
N ALA A 10 1.53 -3.94 -0.56
CA ALA A 10 0.15 -3.51 -0.78
C ALA A 10 -0.10 -2.19 -0.04
N VAL A 11 -0.63 -1.19 -0.75
CA VAL A 11 -1.07 0.09 -0.16
C VAL A 11 -2.58 0.26 -0.30
N CYS A 12 -3.23 0.79 0.73
CA CYS A 12 -4.69 0.86 0.86
C CYS A 12 -5.23 2.29 1.03
N GLY A 13 -4.43 3.32 0.70
CA GLY A 13 -4.77 4.70 1.01
C GLY A 13 -3.81 5.69 0.38
N ALA A 14 -3.46 6.76 1.10
CA ALA A 14 -2.77 7.95 0.57
C ALA A 14 -1.50 7.73 -0.29
N HIS A 15 -0.91 6.54 -0.27
CA HIS A 15 0.21 6.14 -1.13
C HIS A 15 -0.20 5.56 -2.49
N MET A 16 -1.48 5.31 -2.74
CA MET A 16 -1.97 4.84 -4.05
C MET A 16 -1.71 5.88 -5.13
N LYS A 17 -1.72 5.44 -6.39
CA LYS A 17 -1.50 6.31 -7.55
C LYS A 17 -2.37 7.56 -7.49
N ASP A 18 -1.79 8.68 -7.87
CA ASP A 18 -2.46 9.99 -7.91
C ASP A 18 -2.91 10.55 -6.53
N LEU A 19 -2.54 9.89 -5.42
CA LEU A 19 -2.79 10.36 -4.05
C LEU A 19 -1.58 11.05 -3.39
N PRO A 20 -1.80 11.88 -2.35
CA PRO A 20 -0.79 12.83 -1.87
C PRO A 20 0.54 12.27 -1.36
N LEU A 21 0.59 11.00 -0.95
CA LEU A 21 1.82 10.37 -0.44
C LEU A 21 2.47 9.41 -1.45
N ASN A 22 1.93 9.28 -2.67
CA ASN A 22 2.49 8.38 -3.68
C ASN A 22 3.95 8.68 -4.02
N ALA A 23 4.35 9.96 -3.97
CA ALA A 23 5.73 10.39 -4.19
C ALA A 23 6.73 9.68 -3.27
N GLN A 24 6.33 9.27 -2.05
CA GLN A 24 7.20 8.53 -1.15
C GLN A 24 7.55 7.14 -1.69
N LEU A 25 6.65 6.50 -2.43
CA LEU A 25 6.96 5.23 -3.11
C LEU A 25 7.84 5.48 -4.32
N THR A 26 7.51 6.45 -5.17
CA THR A 26 8.23 6.69 -6.43
C THR A 26 9.65 7.21 -6.19
N LEU A 27 9.87 8.03 -5.15
CA LEU A 27 11.21 8.49 -4.74
C LEU A 27 12.11 7.32 -4.29
N LEU A 28 11.54 6.25 -3.73
CA LEU A 28 12.27 5.02 -3.38
C LEU A 28 12.48 4.09 -4.59
N GLY A 29 12.10 4.51 -5.80
CA GLY A 29 12.16 3.68 -7.02
C GLY A 29 10.99 2.70 -7.14
N GLY A 30 9.90 2.93 -6.41
CA GLY A 30 8.71 2.11 -6.46
C GLY A 30 8.02 2.15 -7.83
N THR A 31 7.63 0.98 -8.34
CA THR A 31 6.88 0.84 -9.59
C THR A 31 5.51 0.23 -9.32
N TYR A 32 4.49 0.76 -10.00
CA TYR A 32 3.13 0.24 -9.93
C TYR A 32 3.06 -1.14 -10.60
N VAL A 33 2.39 -2.10 -9.96
CA VAL A 33 2.18 -3.46 -10.48
C VAL A 33 0.74 -3.65 -10.93
N GLU A 34 -0.22 -3.51 -10.01
CA GLU A 34 -1.65 -3.73 -10.27
C GLU A 34 -2.54 -3.08 -9.21
N ALA A 35 -3.80 -2.87 -9.55
CA ALA A 35 -4.88 -2.60 -8.61
C ALA A 35 -5.70 -3.87 -8.43
N THR A 36 -5.94 -4.25 -7.18
CA THR A 36 -6.59 -5.52 -6.83
C THR A 36 -7.35 -5.38 -5.50
N HIS A 37 -7.79 -6.50 -4.93
CA HIS A 37 -8.51 -6.53 -3.65
C HIS A 37 -7.87 -7.51 -2.67
N THR A 38 -7.98 -7.21 -1.38
CA THR A 38 -7.73 -8.20 -0.32
C THR A 38 -8.76 -9.34 -0.37
N SER A 39 -8.52 -10.44 0.37
CA SER A 39 -9.59 -11.36 0.74
C SER A 39 -10.70 -10.62 1.52
N PRO A 40 -11.92 -11.18 1.67
CA PRO A 40 -13.01 -10.53 2.40
C PRO A 40 -12.84 -10.51 3.93
N ASP A 41 -11.61 -10.61 4.43
CA ASP A 41 -11.28 -10.74 5.85
C ASP A 41 -10.78 -9.42 6.45
N TYR A 42 -11.12 -8.27 5.86
CA TYR A 42 -10.56 -6.97 6.26
C TYR A 42 -11.63 -5.89 6.47
N LYS A 43 -11.32 -4.96 7.38
CA LYS A 43 -12.05 -3.69 7.56
C LYS A 43 -11.10 -2.51 7.32
N LEU A 44 -11.61 -1.49 6.64
CA LEU A 44 -10.89 -0.24 6.40
C LEU A 44 -11.46 0.85 7.31
N PHE A 45 -10.59 1.50 8.08
CA PHE A 45 -10.96 2.56 9.00
C PHE A 45 -10.34 3.88 8.58
N LYS A 46 -11.08 4.97 8.69
CA LYS A 46 -10.51 6.32 8.61
C LYS A 46 -9.83 6.64 9.93
N LEU A 47 -8.54 6.94 9.90
CA LEU A 47 -7.81 7.34 11.10
C LEU A 47 -8.00 8.84 11.37
N ASN A 48 -8.15 9.21 12.64
CA ASN A 48 -8.34 10.59 13.06
C ASN A 48 -7.00 11.32 13.21
N GLY A 49 -6.97 12.62 12.93
CA GLY A 49 -5.83 13.49 13.22
C GLY A 49 -4.65 13.38 12.26
N LEU A 50 -4.80 12.73 11.10
CA LEU A 50 -3.73 12.61 10.11
C LEU A 50 -3.97 13.53 8.91
N VAL A 51 -2.93 14.29 8.53
CA VAL A 51 -2.87 15.09 7.31
C VAL A 51 -1.60 14.68 6.52
N PRO A 52 -1.74 14.19 5.27
CA PRO A 52 -2.99 13.85 4.59
C PRO A 52 -3.73 12.69 5.30
N ALA A 53 -5.04 12.58 5.04
CA ALA A 53 -5.86 11.54 5.62
C ALA A 53 -5.33 10.15 5.22
N ARG A 54 -5.18 9.26 6.20
CA ARG A 54 -4.70 7.89 5.98
C ARG A 54 -5.70 6.89 6.57
N PRO A 55 -6.01 5.81 5.86
CA PRO A 55 -6.78 4.73 6.42
C PRO A 55 -5.91 3.74 7.19
N GLY A 56 -6.53 2.96 8.07
CA GLY A 56 -5.96 1.78 8.70
C GLY A 56 -6.70 0.54 8.24
N LEU A 57 -5.96 -0.48 7.80
CA LEU A 57 -6.50 -1.76 7.38
C LEU A 57 -6.34 -2.77 8.52
N LEU A 58 -7.44 -3.37 8.96
CA LEU A 58 -7.46 -4.36 10.04
C LEU A 58 -8.00 -5.68 9.51
N ARG A 59 -7.26 -6.77 9.73
CA ARG A 59 -7.78 -8.12 9.48
C ARG A 59 -8.76 -8.50 10.58
N VAL A 60 -9.91 -9.06 10.20
CA VAL A 60 -10.99 -9.47 11.11
C VAL A 60 -11.40 -10.91 10.82
N VAL A 61 -11.90 -11.61 11.84
CA VAL A 61 -12.41 -13.00 11.69
C VAL A 61 -13.82 -13.00 11.11
N GLU A 62 -14.63 -12.00 11.44
CA GLU A 62 -16.01 -11.89 11.00
C GLU A 62 -16.34 -10.48 10.53
N ASN A 63 -17.33 -10.38 9.64
CA ASN A 63 -17.84 -9.11 9.10
C ASN A 63 -16.76 -8.28 8.38
N GLY A 64 -15.81 -8.94 7.71
CA GLY A 64 -14.86 -8.30 6.81
C GLY A 64 -15.46 -8.00 5.44
N SER A 65 -14.67 -7.36 4.60
CA SER A 65 -14.98 -7.06 3.19
C SER A 65 -13.69 -7.07 2.37
N ALA A 66 -13.81 -7.27 1.06
CA ALA A 66 -12.69 -7.13 0.15
C ALA A 66 -12.39 -5.64 -0.01
N VAL A 67 -11.17 -5.23 0.32
CA VAL A 67 -10.74 -3.83 0.26
C VAL A 67 -9.85 -3.61 -0.96
N GLY A 68 -10.14 -2.56 -1.73
CA GLY A 68 -9.31 -2.14 -2.86
C GLY A 68 -7.92 -1.72 -2.39
N VAL A 69 -6.89 -2.28 -3.02
CA VAL A 69 -5.48 -2.00 -2.76
C VAL A 69 -4.72 -1.87 -4.07
N GLU A 70 -3.57 -1.21 -4.02
CA GLU A 70 -2.59 -1.27 -5.10
C GLU A 70 -1.35 -2.03 -4.64
N ILE A 71 -0.82 -2.84 -5.55
CA ILE A 71 0.46 -3.51 -5.36
C ILE A 71 1.54 -2.66 -6.02
N TRP A 72 2.54 -2.31 -5.22
CA TRP A 72 3.74 -1.60 -5.65
C TRP A 72 4.95 -2.50 -5.43
N GLN A 73 5.93 -2.42 -6.32
CA GLN A 73 7.20 -3.11 -6.20
C GLN A 73 8.30 -2.10 -5.87
N LEU A 74 9.05 -2.34 -4.79
CA LEU A 74 10.17 -1.48 -4.38
C LEU A 74 11.49 -2.27 -4.45
N PRO A 75 12.60 -1.60 -4.83
CA PRO A 75 13.94 -2.16 -4.63
C PRO A 75 14.16 -2.47 -3.16
N LEU A 76 14.56 -3.71 -2.83
CA LEU A 76 14.74 -4.14 -1.44
C LEU A 76 15.78 -3.28 -0.71
N LYS A 77 16.81 -2.81 -1.42
CA LYS A 77 17.85 -1.91 -0.89
C LYS A 77 17.34 -0.57 -0.38
N ASN A 78 16.17 -0.13 -0.83
CA ASN A 78 15.54 1.14 -0.42
C ASN A 78 14.39 0.91 0.57
N TYR A 79 14.09 -0.35 0.92
CA TYR A 79 13.01 -0.70 1.83
C TYR A 79 13.49 -0.58 3.28
N GLY A 80 13.08 0.48 3.98
CA GLY A 80 13.45 0.76 5.37
C GLY A 80 14.28 2.03 5.57
N GLU A 81 14.64 2.72 4.48
CA GLU A 81 15.11 4.12 4.49
C GLU A 81 14.01 5.08 4.96
#